data_AF-A0A914CNW5-F1
#
_entry.id   AF-A0A914CNW5-F1
#
_cell.length_a   1.000
_cell.length_b   1.000
_cell.length_c   1.000
_cell.angle_alpha   90.00
_cell.angle_beta   90.00
_cell.angle_gamma   90.00
#
_symmetry.space_group_name_H-M   'P 1'
#
loop_
_entity.id
_entity.type
_entity.pdbx_description
1 polymer ?
#
loop_
_entity_poly.entity_id
_entity_poly.type
_entity_poly.pdbx_seq_one_letter_code
_entity_poly.pdbx_strand_id
1 'polypeptide(L)'
;MLGKLALLSFCVAYVFSACTDKVSNVVGVADDSNGNYNVIFNNAVGATYDSNSNPTCYNNVANLQLPGILGLISGTITVNQAITLDANSQALLTLTKNDALIGTVCKDGKSNNILIPSSDCAIDFCKNETSLCKALSTPGTHTLGELEGDAGIGSTITLPAL
;
A
#
# COMPACT_ATOMS: atom_id res chain seq x y z
N MET A 1 -32.64 -24.48 -55.34
CA MET A 1 -32.76 -23.99 -53.96
C MET A 1 -31.37 -24.02 -53.33
N LEU A 2 -30.69 -22.86 -53.28
CA LEU A 2 -29.33 -22.73 -52.77
C LEU A 2 -29.42 -22.36 -51.27
N GLY A 3 -29.08 -23.29 -50.39
CA GLY A 3 -29.13 -23.09 -48.94
C GLY A 3 -28.01 -22.14 -48.49
N LYS A 4 -28.39 -21.03 -47.85
CA LYS A 4 -27.44 -20.12 -47.19
C LYS A 4 -27.00 -20.74 -45.87
N LEU A 5 -25.73 -21.17 -45.81
CA LEU A 5 -25.09 -21.56 -44.56
C LEU A 5 -24.66 -20.27 -43.83
N ALA A 6 -25.32 -19.96 -42.70
CA ALA A 6 -24.88 -18.90 -41.80
C ALA A 6 -23.92 -19.51 -40.77
N LEU A 7 -22.62 -19.22 -40.88
CA LEU A 7 -21.67 -19.49 -39.81
C LEU A 7 -21.90 -18.48 -38.68
N LEU A 8 -22.52 -18.93 -37.60
CA LEU A 8 -22.55 -18.19 -36.33
C LEU A 8 -21.21 -18.43 -35.62
N SER A 9 -20.28 -17.48 -35.76
CA SER A 9 -19.07 -17.43 -34.94
C SER A 9 -19.45 -16.99 -33.53
N PHE A 10 -19.45 -17.94 -32.59
CA PHE A 10 -19.56 -17.65 -31.15
C PHE A 10 -18.20 -17.14 -30.66
N CYS A 11 -18.00 -15.82 -30.62
CA CYS A 11 -16.92 -15.23 -29.86
C CYS A 11 -17.28 -15.30 -28.37
N VAL A 12 -16.72 -16.28 -27.66
CA VAL A 12 -16.76 -16.30 -26.19
C VAL A 12 -15.78 -15.22 -25.71
N ALA A 13 -16.28 -14.01 -25.47
CA ALA A 13 -15.51 -12.98 -24.80
C ALA A 13 -15.31 -13.40 -23.34
N TYR A 14 -14.13 -13.90 -23.00
CA TYR A 14 -13.70 -14.01 -21.62
C TYR A 14 -13.53 -12.60 -21.08
N VAL A 15 -14.53 -12.10 -20.36
CA VAL A 15 -14.39 -10.88 -19.56
C VAL A 15 -13.50 -11.26 -18.39
N PHE A 16 -12.18 -11.12 -18.56
CA PHE A 16 -11.33 -10.90 -17.41
C PHE A 16 -11.83 -9.60 -16.79
N SER A 17 -12.46 -9.67 -15.62
CA SER A 17 -12.71 -8.46 -14.84
C SER A 17 -11.36 -7.73 -14.74
N ALA A 18 -11.33 -6.48 -15.21
CA ALA A 18 -10.12 -5.68 -15.18
C ALA A 18 -9.89 -5.19 -13.75
N CYS A 19 -8.63 -5.14 -13.31
CA CYS A 19 -8.26 -4.51 -12.04
C CYS A 19 -8.73 -3.06 -12.07
N THR A 20 -9.78 -2.75 -11.31
CA THR A 20 -10.37 -1.41 -11.29
C THR A 20 -9.70 -0.60 -10.18
N ASP A 21 -9.08 0.52 -10.55
CA ASP A 21 -8.35 1.35 -9.61
C ASP A 21 -9.27 1.90 -8.50
N LYS A 22 -8.75 1.89 -7.26
CA LYS A 22 -9.42 2.25 -6.01
C LYS A 22 -10.70 1.46 -5.72
N VAL A 23 -10.92 0.34 -6.42
CA VAL A 23 -12.09 -0.54 -6.24
C VAL A 23 -11.65 -1.98 -6.02
N SER A 24 -10.85 -2.53 -6.94
CA SER A 24 -10.38 -3.93 -6.87
C SER A 24 -9.01 -4.03 -6.19
N ASN A 25 -8.18 -2.99 -6.28
CA ASN A 25 -6.83 -2.94 -5.72
C ASN A 25 -6.77 -2.32 -4.31
N VAL A 26 -7.83 -2.42 -3.51
CA VAL A 26 -7.88 -1.82 -2.16
C VAL A 26 -7.61 -2.83 -1.04
N VAL A 27 -6.89 -2.39 -0.01
CA VAL A 27 -6.57 -3.13 1.21
C VAL A 27 -6.92 -2.30 2.44
N GLY A 28 -7.32 -2.96 3.52
CA GLY A 28 -7.43 -2.32 4.83
C GLY A 28 -6.05 -2.07 5.42
N VAL A 29 -5.85 -0.91 6.03
CA VAL A 29 -4.67 -0.56 6.82
C VAL A 29 -5.08 -0.58 8.28
N ALA A 30 -4.63 -1.61 9.00
CA ALA A 30 -4.93 -1.80 10.41
C ALA A 30 -3.89 -1.11 11.30
N ASP A 31 -4.35 -0.57 12.41
CA ASP A 31 -3.50 -0.15 13.52
C ASP A 31 -3.31 -1.32 14.49
N ASP A 32 -2.06 -1.74 14.70
CA ASP A 32 -1.69 -2.79 15.67
C ASP A 32 -0.99 -2.19 16.90
N SER A 33 -1.08 -0.87 17.10
CA SER A 33 -0.41 -0.17 18.21
C SER A 33 -1.04 -0.51 19.56
N ASN A 34 -2.29 -1.00 19.55
CA ASN A 34 -3.13 -1.14 20.73
C ASN A 34 -3.24 0.18 21.54
N GLY A 35 -3.18 1.33 20.84
CA GLY A 35 -3.24 2.67 21.43
C GLY A 35 -1.92 3.15 22.06
N ASN A 36 -0.84 2.39 21.95
CA ASN A 36 0.45 2.74 22.57
C ASN A 36 1.31 3.67 21.71
N TYR A 37 0.95 3.89 20.45
CA TYR A 37 1.69 4.78 19.56
C TYR A 37 1.04 6.15 19.44
N ASN A 38 1.88 7.14 19.13
CA ASN A 38 1.44 8.53 18.95
C ASN A 38 0.66 8.74 17.66
N VAL A 39 0.81 7.84 16.68
CA VAL A 39 0.06 7.82 15.43
C VAL A 39 -0.86 6.61 15.44
N ILE A 40 -2.15 6.83 15.20
CA ILE A 40 -3.17 5.78 15.16
C ILE A 40 -3.93 5.88 13.84
N PHE A 41 -3.96 4.79 13.08
CA PHE A 41 -4.77 4.66 11.87
C PHE A 41 -6.18 4.16 12.21
N ASN A 42 -7.21 4.87 11.75
CA ASN A 42 -8.60 4.50 12.02
C ASN A 42 -9.35 4.31 10.71
N ASN A 43 -9.89 3.10 10.51
CA ASN A 43 -10.61 2.69 9.30
C ASN A 43 -9.86 3.08 8.01
N ALA A 44 -8.54 2.97 8.04
CA ALA A 44 -7.70 3.38 6.93
C ALA A 44 -7.77 2.35 5.80
N VAL A 45 -7.79 2.85 4.57
CA VAL A 45 -7.82 2.04 3.35
C VAL A 45 -6.73 2.54 2.43
N GLY A 46 -5.97 1.61 1.86
CA GLY A 46 -4.95 1.89 0.86
C GLY A 46 -5.26 1.21 -0.48
N ALA A 47 -4.85 1.84 -1.57
CA ALA A 47 -4.81 1.24 -2.90
C ALA A 47 -3.39 0.76 -3.21
N THR A 48 -3.28 -0.44 -3.81
CA THR A 48 -2.00 -1.08 -4.14
C THR A 48 -1.61 -0.81 -5.59
N TYR A 49 -0.36 -0.44 -5.80
CA TYR A 49 0.22 -0.19 -7.11
C TYR A 49 1.61 -0.82 -7.26
N ASP A 50 2.03 -1.05 -8.49
CA ASP A 50 3.39 -1.42 -8.83
C ASP A 50 4.34 -0.21 -8.75
N SER A 51 5.64 -0.42 -8.98
CA SER A 51 6.64 0.65 -8.97
C SER A 51 6.45 1.71 -10.06
N ASN A 52 5.61 1.46 -11.06
CA ASN A 52 5.25 2.38 -12.13
C ASN A 52 3.88 3.06 -11.90
N SER A 53 3.31 2.93 -10.69
CA SER A 53 1.99 3.46 -10.32
C SER A 53 0.81 2.84 -11.07
N ASN A 54 0.93 1.63 -11.61
CA ASN A 54 -0.22 0.89 -12.16
C ASN A 54 -0.94 0.13 -11.04
N PRO A 55 -2.29 0.10 -11.03
CA PRO A 55 -3.05 -0.63 -10.00
C PRO A 55 -2.77 -2.13 -10.09
N THR A 56 -2.56 -2.77 -8.93
CA THR A 56 -2.17 -4.19 -8.86
C THR A 56 -3.29 -5.06 -8.29
N CYS A 57 -3.67 -6.09 -9.05
CA CYS A 57 -4.61 -7.11 -8.60
C CYS A 57 -4.11 -8.51 -8.99
N TYR A 58 -4.49 -9.52 -8.20
CA TYR A 58 -4.40 -10.93 -8.53
C TYR A 58 -5.80 -11.54 -8.39
N ASN A 59 -6.34 -12.12 -9.46
CA ASN A 59 -7.72 -12.64 -9.50
C ASN A 59 -8.78 -11.63 -9.04
N ASN A 60 -8.65 -10.35 -9.43
CA ASN A 60 -9.53 -9.23 -9.04
C ASN A 60 -9.53 -8.86 -7.56
N VAL A 61 -8.56 -9.35 -6.81
CA VAL A 61 -8.31 -8.94 -5.43
C VAL A 61 -7.01 -8.15 -5.40
N ALA A 62 -6.93 -7.16 -4.52
CA ALA A 62 -5.73 -6.35 -4.34
C ALA A 62 -4.49 -7.21 -4.14
N ASN A 63 -3.40 -6.82 -4.78
CA ASN A 63 -2.14 -7.55 -4.74
C ASN A 63 -1.01 -6.58 -4.40
N LEU A 64 -0.54 -6.61 -3.16
CA LEU A 64 0.59 -5.82 -2.72
C LEU A 64 1.88 -6.32 -3.40
N GLN A 65 2.54 -5.46 -4.17
CA GLN A 65 3.82 -5.78 -4.82
C GLN A 65 4.99 -5.11 -4.11
N LEU A 66 6.14 -5.78 -4.15
CA LEU A 66 7.41 -5.31 -3.61
C LEU A 66 8.47 -5.46 -4.71
N PRO A 67 9.13 -4.38 -5.16
CA PRO A 67 8.83 -2.98 -4.84
C PRO A 67 7.46 -2.55 -5.37
N GLY A 68 6.86 -1.55 -4.72
CA GLY A 68 5.53 -1.05 -5.08
C GLY A 68 5.14 0.20 -4.31
N ILE A 69 3.86 0.59 -4.40
CA ILE A 69 3.32 1.78 -3.74
C ILE A 69 2.01 1.41 -3.05
N LEU A 70 1.84 1.88 -1.81
CA LEU A 70 0.56 1.86 -1.11
C LEU A 70 0.04 3.31 -1.00
N GLY A 71 -1.01 3.65 -1.73
CA GLY A 71 -1.65 4.96 -1.65
C GLY A 71 -2.79 4.95 -0.63
N LEU A 72 -2.72 5.74 0.43
CA LEU A 72 -3.77 5.87 1.43
C LEU A 72 -4.89 6.76 0.88
N ILE A 73 -6.10 6.22 0.73
CA ILE A 73 -7.22 6.86 0.01
C ILE A 73 -8.41 7.22 0.91
N SER A 74 -8.58 6.56 2.06
CA SER A 74 -9.66 6.89 2.99
C SER A 74 -9.36 6.47 4.42
N GLY A 75 -10.14 7.00 5.37
CA GLY A 75 -9.95 6.82 6.80
C GLY A 75 -9.33 8.05 7.44
N THR A 76 -8.88 7.91 8.69
CA THR A 76 -8.29 9.03 9.44
C THR A 76 -7.02 8.61 10.16
N ILE A 77 -6.07 9.52 10.25
CA ILE A 77 -4.89 9.40 11.11
C ILE A 77 -5.11 10.29 12.32
N THR A 78 -5.03 9.72 13.52
CA THR A 78 -5.00 10.49 14.77
C THR A 78 -3.57 10.58 15.26
N VAL A 79 -3.09 11.81 15.45
CA VAL A 79 -1.78 12.11 16.02
C VAL A 79 -2.00 12.66 17.43
N ASN A 80 -1.74 11.81 18.44
CA ASN A 80 -1.97 12.13 19.85
C ASN A 80 -0.99 13.18 20.39
N GLN A 81 0.26 13.13 19.92
CA GLN A 81 1.34 14.02 20.35
C GLN A 81 2.22 14.35 19.15
N ALA A 82 2.83 15.54 19.17
CA ALA A 82 3.74 15.97 18.12
C ALA A 82 4.94 15.03 18.08
N ILE A 83 5.31 14.59 16.89
CA ILE A 83 6.47 13.73 16.64
C ILE A 83 7.43 14.53 15.78
N THR A 84 8.71 14.52 16.15
CA THR A 84 9.75 15.06 15.29
C THR A 84 10.09 14.00 14.24
N LEU A 85 9.63 14.20 13.01
CA LEU A 85 10.02 13.41 11.87
C LEU A 85 10.94 14.24 10.97
N ASP A 86 12.15 13.76 10.76
CA ASP A 86 13.16 14.36 9.88
C ASP A 86 13.51 13.42 8.71
N ALA A 87 14.39 13.87 7.82
CA ALA A 87 14.79 13.08 6.65
C ALA A 87 15.47 11.74 6.99
N ASN A 88 15.92 11.54 8.24
CA ASN A 88 16.55 10.30 8.72
C ASN A 88 15.57 9.42 9.50
N SER A 89 14.31 9.83 9.64
CA SER A 89 13.30 9.05 10.34
C SER A 89 12.96 7.81 9.55
N GLN A 90 13.14 6.65 10.18
CA GLN A 90 12.98 5.35 9.55
C GLN A 90 11.63 4.73 9.91
N ALA A 91 10.96 4.15 8.92
CA ALA A 91 9.91 3.18 9.18
C ALA A 91 10.54 1.78 9.22
N LEU A 92 10.37 1.10 10.34
CA LEU A 92 10.90 -0.23 10.60
C LEU A 92 9.85 -1.27 10.22
N LEU A 93 10.16 -2.09 9.21
CA LEU A 93 9.20 -3.02 8.66
C LEU A 93 9.31 -4.39 9.35
N THR A 94 8.13 -4.97 9.61
CA THR A 94 7.97 -6.40 9.85
C THR A 94 7.19 -6.97 8.67
N LEU A 95 7.81 -7.88 7.92
CA LEU A 95 7.21 -8.50 6.75
C LEU A 95 7.19 -10.01 6.94
N THR A 96 5.98 -10.57 6.96
CA THR A 96 5.76 -12.00 7.06
C THR A 96 5.01 -12.49 5.84
N LYS A 97 5.55 -13.50 5.17
CA LYS A 97 4.83 -14.26 4.17
C LYS A 97 4.11 -15.41 4.88
N ASN A 98 2.84 -15.62 4.53
CA ASN A 98 2.07 -16.78 5.00
C ASN A 98 2.53 -18.06 4.27
N ASP A 99 3.78 -18.44 4.49
CA ASP A 99 4.47 -19.56 3.88
C ASP A 99 5.40 -20.17 4.94
N ALA A 100 5.27 -21.48 5.19
CA ALA A 100 5.99 -22.14 6.27
C ALA A 100 7.52 -22.21 6.05
N LEU A 101 7.98 -22.06 4.82
CA LEU A 101 9.40 -22.10 4.46
C LEU A 101 10.02 -20.70 4.46
N ILE A 102 9.30 -19.67 4.02
CA ILE A 102 9.79 -18.29 3.95
C ILE A 102 9.57 -17.55 5.27
N GLY A 103 8.39 -17.71 5.89
CA GLY A 103 8.05 -17.09 7.17
C GLY A 103 8.26 -15.57 7.21
N THR A 104 8.87 -15.09 8.30
CA THR A 104 9.18 -13.68 8.52
C THR A 104 10.51 -13.30 7.88
N VAL A 105 10.45 -12.39 6.92
CA VAL A 105 11.60 -11.91 6.12
C VAL A 105 12.25 -10.69 6.76
N CYS A 106 11.43 -9.75 7.22
CA CYS A 106 11.86 -8.60 8.01
C CYS A 106 11.20 -8.64 9.38
N LYS A 107 11.94 -8.33 10.44
CA LYS A 107 11.42 -8.18 11.79
C LYS A 107 11.98 -6.91 12.41
N ASP A 108 11.10 -5.99 12.77
CA ASP A 108 11.42 -4.75 13.48
C ASP A 108 12.57 -3.96 12.80
N GLY A 109 12.52 -3.88 11.47
CA GLY A 109 13.53 -3.16 10.70
C GLY A 109 14.79 -3.95 10.35
N LYS A 110 14.88 -5.23 10.73
CA LYS A 110 16.04 -6.08 10.50
C LYS A 110 15.70 -7.25 9.60
N SER A 111 16.64 -7.60 8.72
CA SER A 111 16.50 -8.80 7.91
C SER A 111 16.69 -10.06 8.75
N ASN A 112 15.75 -11.00 8.60
CA ASN A 112 15.85 -12.37 9.09
C ASN A 112 16.25 -13.36 7.97
N ASN A 113 16.58 -12.85 6.77
CA ASN A 113 16.94 -13.66 5.61
C ASN A 113 18.27 -13.16 5.02
N ILE A 114 19.25 -14.06 4.88
CA ILE A 114 20.59 -13.72 4.40
C ILE A 114 20.62 -13.12 2.98
N LEU A 115 19.59 -13.36 2.18
CA LEU A 115 19.48 -12.84 0.81
C LEU A 115 18.88 -11.42 0.76
N ILE A 116 18.29 -10.95 1.85
CA ILE A 116 17.61 -9.65 1.92
C ILE A 116 18.48 -8.70 2.76
N PRO A 117 18.96 -7.58 2.20
CA PRO A 117 19.75 -6.63 2.96
C PRO A 117 18.87 -5.91 3.99
N SER A 118 19.41 -5.59 5.16
CA SER A 118 18.64 -4.88 6.20
C SER A 118 18.14 -3.49 5.76
N SER A 119 18.75 -2.89 4.75
CA SER A 119 18.28 -1.63 4.15
C SER A 119 16.87 -1.76 3.55
N ASP A 120 16.46 -2.96 3.15
CA ASP A 120 15.13 -3.19 2.59
C ASP A 120 14.09 -3.47 3.68
N CYS A 121 14.52 -3.66 4.93
CA CYS A 121 13.64 -3.79 6.09
C CYS A 121 13.44 -2.47 6.83
N ALA A 122 14.26 -1.43 6.58
CA ALA A 122 14.14 -0.11 7.19
C ALA A 122 14.16 0.97 6.11
N ILE A 123 13.03 1.65 5.92
CA ILE A 123 12.88 2.66 4.86
C ILE A 123 13.04 4.08 5.44
N ASP A 124 13.78 4.93 4.72
CA ASP A 124 13.85 6.37 5.01
C ASP A 124 12.50 7.01 4.69
N PHE A 125 11.57 6.99 5.64
CA PHE A 125 10.16 7.25 5.42
C PHE A 125 9.90 8.68 4.93
N CYS A 126 10.48 9.67 5.63
CA CYS A 126 10.24 11.08 5.33
C CYS A 126 11.12 11.67 4.23
N LYS A 127 12.05 10.87 3.70
CA LYS A 127 12.88 11.28 2.57
C LYS A 127 12.06 11.46 1.30
N ASN A 128 11.06 10.59 1.11
CA ASN A 128 10.21 10.59 -0.07
C ASN A 128 8.75 10.99 0.23
N GLU A 129 8.27 10.79 1.46
CA GLU A 129 6.86 11.02 1.84
C GLU A 129 6.68 12.29 2.70
N THR A 130 7.26 13.40 2.24
CA THR A 130 7.35 14.68 3.01
C THR A 130 6.01 15.18 3.55
N SER A 131 4.95 14.97 2.77
CA SER A 131 3.63 15.47 3.10
C SER A 131 2.89 14.60 4.12
N LEU A 132 2.98 13.28 3.99
CA LEU A 132 2.52 12.35 5.01
C LEU A 132 3.27 12.57 6.32
N CYS A 133 4.60 12.76 6.27
CA CYS A 133 5.38 13.07 7.47
C CYS A 133 4.97 14.38 8.16
N LYS A 134 4.61 15.41 7.40
CA LYS A 134 4.05 16.65 7.97
C LYS A 134 2.74 16.39 8.72
N ALA A 135 1.85 15.58 8.15
CA ALA A 135 0.61 15.18 8.82
C ALA A 135 0.90 14.41 10.11
N LEU A 136 1.80 13.41 10.06
CA LEU A 136 2.20 12.60 11.22
C LEU A 136 2.91 13.41 12.32
N SER A 137 3.53 14.54 11.98
CA SER A 137 4.21 15.41 12.94
C SER A 137 3.27 16.42 13.62
N THR A 138 2.05 16.58 13.10
CA THR A 138 1.10 17.60 13.55
C THR A 138 -0.01 16.95 14.40
N PRO A 139 -0.15 17.29 15.69
CA PRO A 139 -1.23 16.78 16.53
C PRO A 139 -2.61 17.06 15.95
N GLY A 140 -3.53 16.12 16.14
CA GLY A 140 -4.91 16.22 15.67
C GLY A 140 -5.32 15.03 14.80
N THR A 141 -6.53 15.13 14.25
CA THR A 141 -7.09 14.13 13.33
C THR A 141 -6.99 14.65 11.91
N HIS A 142 -6.39 13.87 11.03
CA HIS A 142 -6.21 14.17 9.61
C HIS A 142 -7.00 13.17 8.78
N THR A 143 -7.83 13.64 7.84
CA THR A 143 -8.58 12.76 6.94
C THR A 143 -7.72 12.36 5.75
N LEU A 144 -7.59 11.07 5.48
CA LEU A 144 -6.77 10.55 4.39
C LEU A 144 -7.28 10.96 3.00
N GLY A 145 -8.59 11.12 2.83
CA GLY A 145 -9.17 11.59 1.56
C GLY A 145 -8.87 13.07 1.26
N GLU A 146 -8.68 13.91 2.29
CA GLU A 146 -8.30 15.32 2.12
C GLU A 146 -6.82 15.44 1.73
N LEU A 147 -5.98 14.52 2.23
CA LEU A 147 -4.57 14.40 1.84
C LEU A 147 -4.43 14.04 0.36
N GLU A 148 -5.36 13.27 -0.20
CA GLU A 148 -5.40 12.95 -1.63
C GLU A 148 -5.82 14.14 -2.51
N GLY A 149 -6.74 14.99 -2.01
CA GLY A 149 -7.42 16.03 -2.80
C GLY A 149 -6.78 17.42 -2.83
N ASP A 150 -6.26 17.93 -1.70
CA ASP A 150 -6.09 19.39 -1.53
C ASP A 150 -4.66 19.94 -1.61
N ALA A 151 -3.62 19.14 -1.88
CA ALA A 151 -2.26 19.70 -1.90
C ALA A 151 -1.18 18.91 -2.66
N GLY A 152 -1.51 17.89 -3.45
CA GLY A 152 -0.45 17.00 -3.98
C GLY A 152 0.39 16.38 -2.85
N ILE A 153 -0.22 16.24 -1.67
CA ILE A 153 0.33 15.54 -0.53
C ILE A 153 0.31 14.07 -0.94
N GLY A 154 1.49 13.53 -1.25
CA GLY A 154 1.63 12.09 -1.42
C GLY A 154 1.14 11.41 -0.14
N SER A 155 -0.06 10.85 -0.18
CA SER A 155 -0.56 9.89 0.81
C SER A 155 -0.02 8.49 0.50
N THR A 156 1.11 8.44 -0.19
CA THR A 156 1.76 7.22 -0.63
C THR A 156 2.74 6.74 0.41
N ILE A 157 2.96 5.43 0.40
CA ILE A 157 4.05 4.79 1.10
C ILE A 157 4.77 3.96 0.05
N THR A 158 5.98 4.39 -0.29
CA THR A 158 6.87 3.62 -1.16
C THR A 158 7.33 2.35 -0.45
N LEU A 159 7.17 1.21 -1.12
CA LEU A 159 7.53 -0.10 -0.58
C LEU A 159 8.87 -0.57 -1.18
N PRO A 160 9.75 -1.18 -0.37
CA PRO A 160 11.11 -1.53 -0.79
C PRO A 160 11.11 -2.68 -1.80
N ALA A 161 12.17 -2.74 -2.61
CA ALA A 161 12.53 -3.97 -3.30
C ALA A 161 13.07 -4.94 -2.25
N LEU A 162 12.68 -6.21 -2.28
CA LEU A 162 13.21 -7.23 -1.37
C LEU A 162 14.28 -8.06 -2.08
#